data_AF-A0A5C6BZC3-F1
#
_entry.id   AF-A0A5C6BZC3-F1
#
_cell.length_a   1.000
_cell.length_b   1.000
_cell.length_c   1.000
_cell.angle_alpha   90.00
_cell.angle_beta   90.00
_cell.angle_gamma   90.00
#
_symmetry.space_group_name_H-M   'P 1'
#
loop_
_entity.id
_entity.type
_entity.pdbx_description
1 polymer ?
#
loop_
_entity_poly.entity_id
_entity_poly.type
_entity_poly.pdbx_seq_one_letter_code
_entity_poly.pdbx_strand_id
1 'polypeptide(L)'
;MPWKIATVATIAALLLLSSAHMVVAQEDETYDFDGVADMDPQPVDPTDWMTSENWSDSGADPLPPFGPAIPDFGTRVEIQTSTFGVNAPVIGPGDTAEAFEVRIARFGGEGLLTMTGGTLTTVNSCSMSPFTCNRRLRVGAADVGEGGPAENRYPGTFNLSEGTVTTDSLWIGSGSKGQMNMSGGIVNTRGDLSFDWTFDAGSNLNITAGTINVGSDLRMYRNSSLDLNGGTILIANTANLGFTDANITQTPNVSVNILSGLLQANNALRVQGSVVVDGGILRAGSFNELLSMGTIEINGSGLLQFKNAQESASAVQGLITSGFFTTSSASPLSVSVVDVGGTDYTQVSSASPGLLGDFDNDGDVDGSDFLRWQRGDSPNGVPGVSISPSDLTDWQGNYGAPPLSAVVAVPEPATGVLVLFFSIALLSRAERDSTKSVSR
;
A
#
# COMPACT_ATOMS: atom_id res chain seq x y z
N MET A 1 -13.23 55.54 -62.43
CA MET A 1 -14.47 55.78 -63.20
C MET A 1 -14.87 54.46 -63.87
N PRO A 2 -16.15 54.09 -63.97
CA PRO A 2 -17.19 54.13 -62.93
C PRO A 2 -18.11 52.88 -62.90
N TRP A 3 -18.68 52.61 -61.70
CA TRP A 3 -20.13 52.35 -61.45
C TRP A 3 -20.71 50.96 -61.77
N LYS A 4 -21.21 50.20 -60.77
CA LYS A 4 -22.50 50.32 -60.01
C LYS A 4 -23.73 49.90 -60.82
N ILE A 5 -24.56 49.02 -60.21
CA ILE A 5 -26.05 48.99 -60.10
C ILE A 5 -26.41 47.60 -59.50
N ALA A 6 -26.75 47.49 -58.20
CA ALA A 6 -28.07 47.67 -57.53
C ALA A 6 -29.07 46.54 -57.87
N THR A 7 -29.76 45.88 -56.93
CA THR A 7 -31.04 46.31 -56.28
C THR A 7 -31.51 45.11 -55.39
N VAL A 8 -31.60 45.18 -54.04
CA VAL A 8 -32.69 45.65 -53.13
C VAL A 8 -33.82 44.64 -52.82
N ALA A 9 -34.08 44.48 -51.51
CA ALA A 9 -35.37 44.27 -50.79
C ALA A 9 -36.02 42.88 -50.56
N THR A 10 -36.01 42.50 -49.27
CA THR A 10 -37.19 42.29 -48.39
C THR A 10 -38.10 41.08 -48.61
N ILE A 11 -38.04 40.12 -47.66
CA ILE A 11 -39.24 39.51 -47.06
C ILE A 11 -39.06 39.50 -45.54
N ALA A 12 -40.03 40.12 -44.87
CA ALA A 12 -40.21 40.16 -43.44
C ALA A 12 -41.16 39.05 -42.97
N ALA A 13 -41.04 38.73 -41.68
CA ALA A 13 -42.05 38.18 -40.78
C ALA A 13 -42.43 36.69 -40.93
N LEU A 14 -41.98 35.87 -39.97
CA LEU A 14 -42.87 34.96 -39.23
C LEU A 14 -42.23 34.45 -37.90
N LEU A 15 -42.93 34.74 -36.79
CA LEU A 15 -43.00 34.04 -35.49
C LEU A 15 -41.77 34.07 -34.56
N LEU A 16 -41.74 34.87 -33.47
CA LEU A 16 -42.48 34.77 -32.19
C LEU A 16 -42.28 33.44 -31.43
N LEU A 17 -41.38 33.46 -30.44
CA LEU A 17 -41.53 33.00 -29.04
C LEU A 17 -40.15 32.73 -28.42
N SER A 18 -39.50 33.77 -27.88
CA SER A 18 -38.38 33.60 -26.93
C SER A 18 -38.93 33.75 -25.51
N SER A 19 -39.15 32.63 -24.83
CA SER A 19 -39.50 32.59 -23.42
C SER A 19 -38.30 33.01 -22.59
N ALA A 20 -38.44 34.10 -21.84
CA ALA A 20 -37.53 34.43 -20.77
C ALA A 20 -37.68 33.37 -19.67
N HIS A 21 -36.65 32.54 -19.45
CA HIS A 21 -36.55 31.75 -18.23
C HIS A 21 -36.06 32.66 -17.11
N MET A 22 -36.97 32.98 -16.18
CA MET A 22 -36.64 33.48 -14.86
C MET A 22 -35.75 32.45 -14.17
N VAL A 23 -34.56 32.87 -13.78
CA VAL A 23 -33.76 32.17 -12.77
C VAL A 23 -34.45 32.43 -11.42
N VAL A 24 -35.16 31.43 -10.93
CA VAL A 24 -35.60 31.38 -9.52
C VAL A 24 -34.38 30.99 -8.71
N ALA A 25 -34.02 31.83 -7.73
CA ALA A 25 -33.05 31.48 -6.72
C ALA A 25 -33.59 30.28 -5.92
N GLN A 26 -32.90 29.17 -5.98
CA GLN A 26 -33.17 27.99 -5.17
C GLN A 26 -32.53 28.25 -3.81
N GLU A 27 -33.36 28.31 -2.77
CA GLU A 27 -32.89 28.38 -1.39
C GLU A 27 -32.29 27.03 -0.99
N ASP A 28 -31.15 27.07 -0.29
CA ASP A 28 -30.55 25.91 0.38
C ASP A 28 -31.47 25.51 1.55
N GLU A 29 -32.21 24.40 1.39
CA GLU A 29 -32.82 23.72 2.54
C GLU A 29 -31.90 22.59 3.01
N THR A 30 -31.23 22.83 4.13
CA THR A 30 -30.52 21.81 4.91
C THR A 30 -31.56 20.93 5.60
N TYR A 31 -31.67 19.66 5.21
CA TYR A 31 -32.45 18.68 5.96
C TYR A 31 -31.59 18.04 7.05
N ASP A 32 -32.00 18.22 8.30
CA ASP A 32 -31.47 17.56 9.49
C ASP A 32 -32.31 16.29 9.73
N PHE A 33 -31.66 15.12 9.75
CA PHE A 33 -32.32 13.83 9.94
C PHE A 33 -32.46 13.55 11.44
N ASP A 34 -33.65 13.78 12.01
CA ASP A 34 -33.94 13.69 13.45
C ASP A 34 -34.38 12.28 13.92
N GLY A 35 -33.81 11.20 13.39
CA GLY A 35 -33.71 9.92 14.10
C GLY A 35 -34.99 9.30 14.70
N VAL A 36 -36.18 9.52 14.12
CA VAL A 36 -37.38 8.78 14.54
C VAL A 36 -37.61 7.59 13.61
N ALA A 37 -37.55 6.39 14.20
CA ALA A 37 -37.88 5.13 13.57
C ALA A 37 -39.35 5.12 13.11
N ASP A 38 -39.57 5.18 11.79
CA ASP A 38 -40.82 4.74 11.17
C ASP A 38 -40.70 3.26 10.76
N MET A 39 -41.80 2.54 10.97
CA MET A 39 -41.93 1.10 10.94
C MET A 39 -42.03 0.57 9.49
N ASP A 40 -40.90 0.22 8.89
CA ASP A 40 -40.86 -0.77 7.80
C ASP A 40 -40.23 -2.07 8.34
N PRO A 41 -40.63 -3.27 7.89
CA PRO A 41 -40.00 -4.49 8.35
C PRO A 41 -38.55 -4.46 7.88
N GLN A 42 -37.65 -4.30 8.86
CA GLN A 42 -36.20 -4.38 8.69
C GLN A 42 -35.86 -5.48 7.69
N PRO A 43 -35.06 -5.21 6.64
CA PRO A 43 -34.58 -6.27 5.77
C PRO A 43 -33.93 -7.34 6.65
N VAL A 44 -34.33 -8.59 6.41
CA VAL A 44 -33.89 -9.76 7.19
C VAL A 44 -32.39 -10.03 7.02
N ASP A 45 -31.72 -9.25 6.18
CA ASP A 45 -30.31 -9.33 5.87
C ASP A 45 -29.60 -7.99 6.13
N PRO A 46 -28.77 -7.88 7.18
CA PRO A 46 -27.99 -6.68 7.48
C PRO A 46 -26.83 -6.41 6.49
N THR A 47 -26.75 -7.15 5.37
CA THR A 47 -25.72 -6.97 4.32
C THR A 47 -26.17 -6.10 3.15
N ASP A 48 -27.42 -5.66 3.12
CA ASP A 48 -27.91 -4.82 2.02
C ASP A 48 -27.34 -3.39 2.13
N TRP A 49 -26.88 -2.86 1.00
CA TRP A 49 -26.16 -1.59 0.89
C TRP A 49 -27.05 -0.40 1.28
N MET A 50 -27.09 -0.08 2.57
CA MET A 50 -27.59 1.20 3.04
C MET A 50 -26.48 2.21 2.77
N THR A 51 -26.51 2.93 1.66
CA THR A 51 -25.71 4.16 1.48
C THR A 51 -26.51 5.34 2.03
N SER A 52 -25.84 6.31 2.67
CA SER A 52 -26.52 7.39 3.37
C SER A 52 -27.16 8.38 2.43
N GLU A 53 -26.61 8.53 1.22
CA GLU A 53 -27.14 9.36 0.13
C GLU A 53 -26.66 8.79 -1.22
N ASN A 54 -27.57 8.33 -2.08
CA ASN A 54 -27.26 8.07 -3.49
C ASN A 54 -27.41 9.39 -4.25
N TRP A 55 -26.30 10.09 -4.53
CA TRP A 55 -26.36 11.34 -5.26
C TRP A 55 -26.29 11.09 -6.77
N SER A 56 -27.41 11.29 -7.45
CA SER A 56 -27.44 11.37 -8.92
C SER A 56 -27.07 12.80 -9.33
N ASP A 57 -26.05 12.95 -10.19
CA ASP A 57 -25.57 14.25 -10.71
C ASP A 57 -26.60 14.93 -11.65
N SER A 58 -27.82 14.36 -11.77
CA SER A 58 -28.87 14.86 -12.66
C SER A 58 -29.90 15.77 -11.99
N GLY A 59 -29.78 16.03 -10.67
CA GLY A 59 -30.66 16.97 -9.96
C GLY A 59 -32.15 16.55 -9.93
N ALA A 60 -32.45 15.32 -10.31
CA ALA A 60 -33.75 14.70 -10.15
C ALA A 60 -33.56 13.48 -9.25
N ASP A 61 -34.17 13.53 -8.09
CA ASP A 61 -34.39 12.38 -7.22
C ASP A 61 -35.56 11.57 -7.78
N PRO A 62 -35.41 10.25 -7.97
CA PRO A 62 -36.54 9.36 -7.92
C PRO A 62 -36.26 8.23 -6.93
N LEU A 63 -36.80 8.33 -5.73
CA LEU A 63 -37.09 7.14 -4.93
C LEU A 63 -38.45 6.55 -5.36
N PRO A 64 -38.51 5.35 -5.98
CA PRO A 64 -39.66 4.48 -5.85
C PRO A 64 -39.52 3.57 -4.60
N PRO A 65 -40.64 3.07 -4.06
CA PRO A 65 -40.76 2.62 -2.66
C PRO A 65 -40.36 1.16 -2.40
N PHE A 66 -39.32 0.61 -3.04
CA PHE A 66 -38.91 -0.78 -2.79
C PHE A 66 -37.38 -0.95 -2.79
N GLY A 67 -36.78 -0.94 -1.60
CA GLY A 67 -35.37 -1.31 -1.32
C GLY A 67 -34.33 -0.36 -1.93
N PRO A 68 -33.14 -0.19 -1.32
CA PRO A 68 -32.07 0.57 -1.98
C PRO A 68 -31.66 -0.18 -3.24
N ALA A 69 -31.97 0.39 -4.41
CA ALA A 69 -31.47 -0.13 -5.67
C ALA A 69 -29.94 -0.13 -5.61
N ILE A 70 -29.33 -1.29 -5.93
CA ILE A 70 -27.90 -1.37 -6.26
C ILE A 70 -27.60 -0.20 -7.20
N PRO A 71 -26.61 0.65 -6.89
CA PRO A 71 -26.32 1.85 -7.68
C PRO A 71 -26.23 1.49 -9.17
N ASP A 72 -26.96 2.23 -10.00
CA ASP A 72 -26.99 2.00 -11.45
C ASP A 72 -25.78 2.63 -12.17
N PHE A 73 -25.70 2.39 -13.49
CA PHE A 73 -24.72 3.04 -14.37
C PHE A 73 -24.89 4.56 -14.37
N GLY A 74 -24.12 5.27 -13.53
CA GLY A 74 -24.27 6.72 -13.39
C GLY A 74 -24.00 7.24 -12.00
N THR A 75 -24.21 6.38 -11.00
CA THR A 75 -24.27 6.83 -9.62
C THR A 75 -22.88 6.99 -9.01
N ARG A 76 -22.64 8.16 -8.40
CA ARG A 76 -21.51 8.38 -7.49
C ARG A 76 -21.95 7.92 -6.09
N VAL A 77 -21.15 7.06 -5.48
CA VAL A 77 -21.39 6.55 -4.13
C VAL A 77 -20.48 7.28 -3.15
N GLU A 78 -21.06 7.83 -2.09
CA GLU A 78 -20.33 8.47 -1.00
C GLU A 78 -20.53 7.71 0.29
N ILE A 79 -19.43 7.42 0.99
CA ILE A 79 -19.43 6.62 2.21
C ILE A 79 -18.90 7.47 3.37
N GLN A 80 -19.75 7.67 4.38
CA GLN A 80 -19.49 8.46 5.59
C GLN A 80 -19.96 7.67 6.83
N THR A 81 -19.14 7.53 7.87
CA THR A 81 -19.43 6.75 9.08
C THR A 81 -20.27 7.49 10.11
N SER A 82 -20.28 8.83 10.08
CA SER A 82 -21.12 9.63 10.99
C SER A 82 -22.60 9.29 10.86
N THR A 83 -23.01 8.78 9.69
CA THR A 83 -24.38 8.34 9.42
C THR A 83 -24.68 6.90 9.84
N PHE A 84 -23.68 6.03 10.06
CA PHE A 84 -23.89 4.57 10.21
C PHE A 84 -23.67 3.99 11.61
N GLY A 85 -23.12 4.74 12.57
CA GLY A 85 -22.75 4.14 13.86
C GLY A 85 -21.83 2.91 13.68
N VAL A 86 -22.04 1.84 14.46
CA VAL A 86 -21.24 0.60 14.43
C VAL A 86 -21.34 -0.24 13.13
N ASN A 87 -22.15 0.16 12.14
CA ASN A 87 -22.46 -0.63 10.95
C ASN A 87 -21.90 -0.01 9.67
N ALA A 88 -20.58 0.10 9.56
CA ALA A 88 -19.96 0.55 8.31
C ALA A 88 -20.31 -0.39 7.14
N PRO A 89 -20.49 0.13 5.90
CA PRO A 89 -20.80 -0.70 4.74
C PRO A 89 -19.80 -1.85 4.54
N VAL A 90 -20.33 -3.05 4.29
CA VAL A 90 -19.56 -4.28 4.04
C VAL A 90 -19.94 -4.86 2.68
N ILE A 91 -18.95 -5.21 1.86
CA ILE A 91 -19.12 -6.06 0.68
C ILE A 91 -18.64 -7.47 1.05
N GLY A 92 -19.57 -8.38 1.23
CA GLY A 92 -19.33 -9.76 1.63
C GLY A 92 -19.11 -10.72 0.44
N PRO A 93 -18.80 -11.99 0.75
CA PRO A 93 -18.69 -13.03 -0.27
C PRO A 93 -20.00 -13.21 -1.06
N GLY A 94 -19.93 -13.12 -2.38
CA GLY A 94 -21.08 -13.24 -3.28
C GLY A 94 -21.67 -11.90 -3.73
N ASP A 95 -21.37 -10.82 -3.02
CA ASP A 95 -21.90 -9.50 -3.34
C ASP A 95 -21.24 -8.94 -4.60
N THR A 96 -22.04 -8.20 -5.37
CA THR A 96 -21.57 -7.46 -6.55
C THR A 96 -22.04 -6.02 -6.45
N ALA A 97 -21.10 -5.09 -6.49
CA ALA A 97 -21.37 -3.68 -6.49
C ALA A 97 -20.72 -3.00 -7.69
N GLU A 98 -21.50 -2.15 -8.34
CA GLU A 98 -21.05 -1.33 -9.44
C GLU A 98 -21.38 0.13 -9.13
N ALA A 99 -20.46 1.03 -9.41
CA ALA A 99 -20.66 2.46 -9.23
C ALA A 99 -19.89 3.24 -10.30
N PHE A 100 -20.27 4.46 -10.63
CA PHE A 100 -19.44 5.30 -11.51
C PHE A 100 -18.15 5.75 -10.79
N GLU A 101 -18.31 6.17 -9.53
CA GLU A 101 -17.22 6.62 -8.67
C GLU A 101 -17.59 6.28 -7.22
N VAL A 102 -16.62 5.80 -6.44
CA VAL A 102 -16.79 5.57 -5.00
C VAL A 102 -15.86 6.52 -4.25
N ARG A 103 -16.40 7.28 -3.31
CA ARG A 103 -15.67 8.22 -2.47
C ARG A 103 -15.90 7.88 -1.00
N ILE A 104 -14.82 7.69 -0.26
CA ILE A 104 -14.87 7.43 1.18
C ILE A 104 -14.38 8.69 1.90
N ALA A 105 -15.21 9.25 2.78
CA ALA A 105 -14.97 10.47 3.56
C ALA A 105 -14.87 11.76 2.74
N ARG A 106 -15.95 12.16 2.05
CA ARG A 106 -16.03 13.41 1.28
C ARG A 106 -16.58 14.59 2.08
N PHE A 107 -17.76 14.43 2.66
CA PHE A 107 -18.46 15.46 3.44
C PHE A 107 -18.82 14.89 4.83
N GLY A 108 -19.10 15.76 5.80
CA GLY A 108 -19.84 15.38 7.01
C GLY A 108 -19.23 14.39 8.01
N GLY A 109 -18.07 13.79 7.75
CA GLY A 109 -17.44 12.86 8.69
C GLY A 109 -16.44 11.90 8.08
N GLU A 110 -15.81 11.09 8.95
CA GLU A 110 -14.91 10.01 8.55
C GLU A 110 -15.67 9.01 7.65
N GLY A 111 -14.97 8.16 6.90
CA GLY A 111 -15.58 7.16 6.04
C GLY A 111 -14.91 5.80 6.23
N LEU A 112 -15.69 4.72 6.19
CA LEU A 112 -15.18 3.36 6.31
C LEU A 112 -15.93 2.47 5.33
N LEU A 113 -15.20 1.80 4.44
CA LEU A 113 -15.71 0.70 3.63
C LEU A 113 -14.90 -0.55 3.97
N THR A 114 -15.59 -1.67 4.20
CA THR A 114 -14.95 -2.97 4.39
C THR A 114 -15.36 -3.94 3.30
N MET A 115 -14.41 -4.66 2.74
CA MET A 115 -14.63 -5.77 1.82
C MET A 115 -14.06 -7.05 2.42
N THR A 116 -14.94 -8.02 2.64
CA THR A 116 -14.62 -9.39 3.08
C THR A 116 -14.87 -10.43 1.99
N GLY A 117 -15.20 -9.97 0.77
CA GLY A 117 -15.40 -10.80 -0.41
C GLY A 117 -15.99 -10.00 -1.57
N GLY A 118 -16.65 -10.71 -2.48
CA GLY A 118 -17.44 -10.10 -3.54
C GLY A 118 -16.63 -9.33 -4.60
N THR A 119 -17.32 -8.48 -5.35
CA THR A 119 -16.72 -7.64 -6.38
C THR A 119 -17.21 -6.20 -6.29
N LEU A 120 -16.27 -5.25 -6.36
CA LEU A 120 -16.55 -3.82 -6.51
C LEU A 120 -15.97 -3.34 -7.84
N THR A 121 -16.81 -2.85 -8.74
CA THR A 121 -16.38 -2.34 -10.04
C THR A 121 -16.77 -0.88 -10.21
N THR A 122 -15.81 -0.01 -10.54
CA THR A 122 -16.16 1.32 -11.06
C THR A 122 -16.38 1.26 -12.58
N VAL A 123 -17.60 1.58 -13.02
CA VAL A 123 -18.11 1.40 -14.39
C VAL A 123 -18.25 2.72 -15.15
N ASN A 124 -18.21 2.66 -16.49
CA ASN A 124 -18.38 3.86 -17.33
C ASN A 124 -19.86 4.14 -17.53
N SER A 125 -20.30 5.34 -17.23
CA SER A 125 -21.62 5.86 -17.62
C SER A 125 -21.54 7.12 -18.47
N CYS A 126 -20.39 7.77 -18.56
CA CYS A 126 -20.26 9.04 -19.28
C CYS A 126 -20.16 8.82 -20.80
N SER A 127 -21.30 8.69 -21.46
CA SER A 127 -21.45 8.92 -22.91
C SER A 127 -21.57 10.41 -23.25
N MET A 128 -21.61 11.29 -22.24
CA MET A 128 -21.94 12.71 -22.38
C MET A 128 -20.92 13.58 -21.63
N SER A 129 -19.80 14.00 -22.27
CA SER A 129 -19.04 15.25 -21.98
C SER A 129 -17.59 15.19 -22.51
N PRO A 130 -16.99 16.31 -22.94
CA PRO A 130 -15.56 16.39 -23.34
C PRO A 130 -14.56 16.28 -22.18
N PHE A 131 -15.00 16.25 -20.92
CA PHE A 131 -14.10 16.05 -19.78
C PHE A 131 -13.78 14.57 -19.59
N THR A 132 -12.51 14.24 -19.38
CA THR A 132 -12.05 12.89 -19.06
C THR A 132 -12.59 12.46 -17.69
N CYS A 133 -13.79 11.87 -17.69
CA CYS A 133 -14.37 11.23 -16.52
C CYS A 133 -13.56 9.97 -16.18
N ASN A 134 -12.48 10.14 -15.41
CA ASN A 134 -11.72 9.00 -14.91
C ASN A 134 -12.54 8.31 -13.80
N ARG A 135 -12.79 7.01 -13.97
CA ARG A 135 -13.48 6.19 -12.96
C ARG A 135 -12.58 6.02 -11.74
N ARG A 136 -13.06 6.39 -10.55
CA ARG A 136 -12.19 6.47 -9.37
C ARG A 136 -12.81 5.76 -8.17
N LEU A 137 -11.99 4.96 -7.51
CA LEU A 137 -12.16 4.69 -6.10
C LEU A 137 -11.26 5.68 -5.37
N ARG A 138 -11.85 6.49 -4.49
CA ARG A 138 -11.11 7.47 -3.69
C ARG A 138 -11.30 7.18 -2.21
N VAL A 139 -10.19 7.09 -1.50
CA VAL A 139 -10.14 6.89 -0.05
C VAL A 139 -9.59 8.17 0.57
N GLY A 140 -10.37 8.87 1.39
CA GLY A 140 -10.00 10.20 1.90
C GLY A 140 -10.20 11.29 0.84
N ALA A 141 -11.45 11.50 0.44
CA ALA A 141 -11.80 12.24 -0.77
C ALA A 141 -12.46 13.60 -0.49
N ALA A 142 -11.80 14.56 0.16
CA ALA A 142 -12.39 15.88 0.37
C ALA A 142 -12.35 16.74 -0.91
N ASP A 143 -13.49 17.32 -1.31
CA ASP A 143 -13.58 18.24 -2.47
C ASP A 143 -13.19 19.68 -2.15
N VAL A 144 -12.59 19.90 -0.98
CA VAL A 144 -12.00 21.19 -0.67
C VAL A 144 -10.82 21.41 -1.62
N GLY A 145 -10.95 22.38 -2.52
CA GLY A 145 -9.81 22.86 -3.31
C GLY A 145 -8.65 23.26 -2.40
N GLU A 146 -7.42 23.31 -2.93
CA GLU A 146 -6.23 23.78 -2.21
C GLU A 146 -6.51 25.12 -1.50
N GLY A 147 -6.86 25.08 -0.21
CA GLY A 147 -7.24 26.26 0.59
C GLY A 147 -8.56 26.15 1.37
N GLY A 148 -9.39 25.12 1.18
CA GLY A 148 -10.56 24.93 2.04
C GLY A 148 -10.17 24.60 3.49
N PRO A 149 -11.02 24.96 4.47
CA PRO A 149 -10.67 24.88 5.89
C PRO A 149 -10.37 23.44 6.29
N ALA A 150 -9.37 23.27 7.17
CA ALA A 150 -8.92 21.95 7.61
C ALA A 150 -10.01 21.15 8.33
N GLU A 151 -10.99 21.83 8.91
CA GLU A 151 -12.12 21.23 9.64
C GLU A 151 -13.07 20.39 8.75
N ASN A 152 -13.04 20.57 7.42
CA ASN A 152 -13.83 19.77 6.49
C ASN A 152 -13.03 18.61 5.87
N ARG A 153 -11.91 18.22 6.49
CA ARG A 153 -11.04 17.15 5.99
C ARG A 153 -11.19 15.93 6.88
N TYR A 154 -12.00 15.00 6.42
CA TYR A 154 -12.27 13.79 7.16
C TYR A 154 -11.48 12.60 6.60
N PRO A 155 -10.89 11.75 7.46
CA PRO A 155 -10.17 10.58 7.03
C PRO A 155 -11.10 9.52 6.43
N GLY A 156 -10.69 8.91 5.33
CA GLY A 156 -11.34 7.76 4.74
C GLY A 156 -10.53 6.50 4.97
N THR A 157 -11.19 5.40 5.32
CA THR A 157 -10.57 4.08 5.50
C THR A 157 -11.20 3.06 4.56
N PHE A 158 -10.37 2.29 3.87
CA PHE A 158 -10.80 1.17 3.06
C PHE A 158 -10.10 -0.12 3.50
N ASN A 159 -10.85 -1.09 3.98
CA ASN A 159 -10.34 -2.39 4.40
C ASN A 159 -10.70 -3.45 3.35
N LEU A 160 -9.70 -4.16 2.82
CA LEU A 160 -9.89 -5.23 1.85
C LEU A 160 -9.21 -6.51 2.37
N SER A 161 -10.01 -7.49 2.75
CA SER A 161 -9.51 -8.79 3.23
C SER A 161 -9.66 -9.90 2.19
N GLU A 162 -10.74 -9.89 1.41
CA GLU A 162 -10.95 -10.76 0.26
C GLU A 162 -11.79 -10.03 -0.81
N GLY A 163 -11.98 -10.66 -1.97
CA GLY A 163 -12.77 -10.09 -3.07
C GLY A 163 -11.93 -9.42 -4.16
N THR A 164 -12.60 -8.80 -5.12
CA THR A 164 -11.96 -8.13 -6.26
C THR A 164 -12.48 -6.70 -6.43
N VAL A 165 -11.56 -5.73 -6.46
CA VAL A 165 -11.85 -4.35 -6.83
C VAL A 165 -11.34 -4.11 -8.26
N THR A 166 -12.17 -3.54 -9.12
CA THR A 166 -11.75 -3.09 -10.47
C THR A 166 -12.11 -1.63 -10.65
N THR A 167 -11.13 -0.77 -10.94
CA THR A 167 -11.33 0.67 -11.14
C THR A 167 -10.46 1.22 -12.27
N ASP A 168 -10.73 2.42 -12.80
CA ASP A 168 -9.71 3.05 -13.67
C ASP A 168 -8.54 3.54 -12.82
N SER A 169 -8.79 4.34 -11.80
CA SER A 169 -7.74 4.82 -10.90
C SER A 169 -8.14 4.60 -9.44
N LEU A 170 -7.14 4.40 -8.60
CA LEU A 170 -7.29 4.30 -7.15
C LEU A 170 -6.50 5.43 -6.49
N TRP A 171 -7.18 6.28 -5.74
CA TRP A 171 -6.57 7.41 -5.05
C TRP A 171 -6.69 7.23 -3.54
N ILE A 172 -5.56 7.24 -2.84
CA ILE A 172 -5.47 7.14 -1.38
C ILE A 172 -4.98 8.49 -0.87
N GLY A 173 -5.92 9.34 -0.49
CA GLY A 173 -5.66 10.72 -0.11
C GLY A 173 -5.85 11.68 -1.29
N SER A 174 -7.05 12.23 -1.42
CA SER A 174 -7.44 13.20 -2.44
C SER A 174 -8.26 14.30 -1.78
N GLY A 175 -7.62 15.13 -0.97
CA GLY A 175 -8.29 16.20 -0.21
C GLY A 175 -8.14 16.05 1.29
N SER A 176 -8.12 14.80 1.76
CA SER A 176 -7.99 14.41 3.16
C SER A 176 -7.16 13.14 3.29
N LYS A 177 -6.96 12.65 4.52
CA LYS A 177 -6.18 11.45 4.77
C LYS A 177 -6.91 10.23 4.23
N GLY A 178 -6.27 9.50 3.31
CA GLY A 178 -6.71 8.18 2.89
C GLY A 178 -5.92 7.09 3.60
N GLN A 179 -6.61 6.10 4.14
CA GLN A 179 -5.99 4.88 4.67
C GLN A 179 -6.57 3.66 3.97
N MET A 180 -5.72 2.82 3.40
CA MET A 180 -6.13 1.53 2.88
C MET A 180 -5.37 0.42 3.58
N ASN A 181 -6.10 -0.60 4.06
CA ASN A 181 -5.53 -1.79 4.67
C ASN A 181 -5.94 -3.02 3.84
N MET A 182 -4.97 -3.78 3.37
CA MET A 182 -5.21 -4.95 2.53
C MET A 182 -4.57 -6.19 3.15
N SER A 183 -5.39 -7.17 3.51
CA SER A 183 -4.94 -8.46 4.06
C SER A 183 -5.23 -9.63 3.12
N GLY A 184 -5.60 -9.34 1.87
CA GLY A 184 -5.93 -10.30 0.84
C GLY A 184 -6.68 -9.62 -0.31
N GLY A 185 -7.32 -10.42 -1.18
CA GLY A 185 -8.06 -9.91 -2.33
C GLY A 185 -7.19 -9.41 -3.49
N ILE A 186 -7.86 -8.86 -4.51
CA ILE A 186 -7.25 -8.33 -5.73
C ILE A 186 -7.77 -6.93 -6.01
N VAL A 187 -6.89 -5.99 -6.33
CA VAL A 187 -7.24 -4.66 -6.85
C VAL A 187 -6.66 -4.50 -8.24
N ASN A 188 -7.49 -4.17 -9.22
CA ASN A 188 -7.08 -3.90 -10.59
C ASN A 188 -7.38 -2.43 -10.92
N THR A 189 -6.35 -1.66 -11.25
CA THR A 189 -6.52 -0.32 -11.84
C THR A 189 -6.18 -0.37 -13.33
N ARG A 190 -6.95 0.32 -14.18
CA ARG A 190 -6.59 0.50 -15.60
C ARG A 190 -5.55 1.61 -15.80
N GLY A 191 -5.53 2.59 -14.92
CA GLY A 191 -4.65 3.75 -14.87
C GLY A 191 -3.83 3.77 -13.59
N ASP A 192 -3.68 4.96 -13.01
CA ASP A 192 -2.73 5.18 -11.92
C ASP A 192 -3.24 4.73 -10.54
N LEU A 193 -2.30 4.35 -9.68
CA LEU A 193 -2.45 4.30 -8.23
C LEU A 193 -1.74 5.52 -7.64
N SER A 194 -2.50 6.41 -7.00
CA SER A 194 -1.98 7.70 -6.52
C SER A 194 -2.19 7.89 -5.03
N PHE A 195 -1.24 8.56 -4.37
CA PHE A 195 -1.31 8.87 -2.95
C PHE A 195 -1.19 10.38 -2.69
N ASP A 196 -2.01 10.93 -1.81
CA ASP A 196 -1.77 12.26 -1.22
C ASP A 196 -1.57 13.40 -2.25
N TRP A 197 -2.39 13.40 -3.31
CA TRP A 197 -2.14 14.26 -4.48
C TRP A 197 -2.26 15.76 -4.17
N THR A 198 -3.28 16.15 -3.41
CA THR A 198 -3.67 17.56 -3.25
C THR A 198 -3.22 18.18 -1.91
N PHE A 199 -2.96 17.38 -0.88
CA PHE A 199 -2.59 17.87 0.45
C PHE A 199 -1.62 16.92 1.12
N ASP A 200 -0.87 17.43 2.11
CA ASP A 200 -0.05 16.63 3.03
C ASP A 200 -0.97 16.11 4.13
N ALA A 201 -1.60 14.95 3.90
CA ALA A 201 -2.55 14.37 4.85
C ALA A 201 -2.02 13.12 5.57
N GLY A 202 -0.81 12.65 5.23
CA GLY A 202 -0.25 11.45 5.84
C GLY A 202 -0.95 10.18 5.35
N SER A 203 -1.29 10.11 4.06
CA SER A 203 -2.10 9.03 3.50
C SER A 203 -1.29 7.74 3.34
N ASN A 204 -1.86 6.59 3.71
CA ASN A 204 -1.11 5.34 3.84
C ASN A 204 -1.81 4.11 3.24
N LEU A 205 -1.00 3.21 2.67
CA LEU A 205 -1.41 1.88 2.22
C LEU A 205 -0.62 0.82 2.97
N ASN A 206 -1.33 -0.05 3.69
CA ASN A 206 -0.76 -1.17 4.41
C ASN A 206 -1.19 -2.47 3.73
N ILE A 207 -0.25 -3.31 3.30
CA ILE A 207 -0.53 -4.61 2.67
C ILE A 207 0.17 -5.71 3.45
N THR A 208 -0.60 -6.69 3.92
CA THR A 208 -0.08 -7.92 4.52
C THR A 208 -0.28 -9.14 3.62
N ALA A 209 -1.22 -9.08 2.68
CA ALA A 209 -1.42 -10.08 1.61
C ALA A 209 -2.28 -9.52 0.47
N GLY A 210 -2.42 -10.29 -0.60
CA GLY A 210 -3.21 -9.94 -1.78
C GLY A 210 -2.39 -9.31 -2.91
N THR A 211 -3.05 -8.80 -3.95
CA THR A 211 -2.37 -8.25 -5.13
C THR A 211 -3.02 -6.98 -5.66
N ILE A 212 -2.21 -5.96 -5.95
CA ILE A 212 -2.63 -4.76 -6.68
C ILE A 212 -1.97 -4.76 -8.07
N ASN A 213 -2.77 -4.79 -9.12
CA ASN A 213 -2.33 -4.63 -10.50
C ASN A 213 -2.59 -3.19 -10.94
N VAL A 214 -1.53 -2.43 -11.18
CA VAL A 214 -1.58 -1.02 -11.59
C VAL A 214 -1.36 -0.91 -13.09
N GLY A 215 -2.38 -0.51 -13.83
CA GLY A 215 -2.35 -0.45 -15.30
C GLY A 215 -1.48 0.67 -15.89
N SER A 216 -1.05 1.64 -15.09
CA SER A 216 -0.18 2.75 -15.50
C SER A 216 0.93 2.97 -14.47
N ASP A 217 0.94 4.11 -13.75
CA ASP A 217 1.98 4.47 -12.79
C ASP A 217 1.52 4.29 -11.35
N LEU A 218 2.46 3.96 -10.47
CA LEU A 218 2.36 4.28 -9.05
C LEU A 218 2.92 5.68 -8.83
N ARG A 219 2.15 6.55 -8.18
CA ARG A 219 2.57 7.93 -7.86
C ARG A 219 2.32 8.22 -6.39
N MET A 220 3.41 8.31 -5.64
CA MET A 220 3.38 8.74 -4.24
C MET A 220 3.84 10.19 -4.15
N TYR A 221 2.98 11.04 -3.58
CA TYR A 221 3.23 12.46 -3.42
C TYR A 221 3.41 12.80 -1.94
N ARG A 222 3.94 14.00 -1.68
CA ARG A 222 3.93 14.68 -0.36
C ARG A 222 4.23 13.73 0.80
N ASN A 223 3.33 13.57 1.76
CA ASN A 223 3.51 12.79 2.98
C ASN A 223 2.66 11.54 2.88
N SER A 224 3.17 10.57 2.13
CA SER A 224 2.48 9.29 1.95
C SER A 224 3.39 8.13 2.32
N SER A 225 2.77 7.08 2.86
CA SER A 225 3.47 5.85 3.20
C SER A 225 2.89 4.61 2.52
N LEU A 226 3.77 3.67 2.23
CA LEU A 226 3.45 2.36 1.70
C LEU A 226 4.19 1.30 2.51
N ASP A 227 3.45 0.44 3.21
CA ASP A 227 3.99 -0.67 3.97
C ASP A 227 3.59 -2.00 3.33
N LEU A 228 4.57 -2.72 2.77
CA LEU A 228 4.43 -4.04 2.16
C LEU A 228 5.01 -5.11 3.08
N ASN A 229 4.21 -5.54 4.06
CA ASN A 229 4.51 -6.69 4.92
C ASN A 229 3.88 -7.98 4.38
N GLY A 230 4.07 -8.18 3.07
CA GLY A 230 3.48 -9.24 2.28
C GLY A 230 2.79 -8.69 1.04
N GLY A 231 2.08 -9.55 0.34
CA GLY A 231 1.35 -9.19 -0.89
C GLY A 231 2.25 -8.72 -2.03
N THR A 232 1.60 -8.26 -3.10
CA THR A 232 2.27 -7.88 -4.35
C THR A 232 1.64 -6.63 -4.94
N ILE A 233 2.46 -5.68 -5.40
CA ILE A 233 2.05 -4.59 -6.29
C ILE A 233 2.79 -4.75 -7.63
N LEU A 234 2.04 -4.93 -8.72
CA LEU A 234 2.56 -5.02 -10.09
C LEU A 234 2.19 -3.75 -10.86
N ILE A 235 3.18 -2.99 -11.31
CA ILE A 235 3.01 -1.70 -11.98
C ILE A 235 3.41 -1.83 -13.44
N ALA A 236 2.46 -1.55 -14.33
CA ALA A 236 2.65 -1.69 -15.76
C ALA A 236 3.68 -0.72 -16.36
N ASN A 237 3.88 0.45 -15.72
CA ASN A 237 4.85 1.44 -16.15
C ASN A 237 5.86 1.81 -15.04
N THR A 238 5.73 3.01 -14.44
CA THR A 238 6.76 3.58 -13.56
C THR A 238 6.29 3.63 -12.10
N ALA A 239 7.20 3.31 -11.17
CA ALA A 239 7.03 3.59 -9.74
C ALA A 239 7.70 4.93 -9.41
N ASN A 240 6.89 5.95 -9.10
CA ASN A 240 7.36 7.27 -8.67
C ASN A 240 7.17 7.40 -7.14
N LEU A 241 8.23 7.17 -6.38
CA LEU A 241 8.24 7.16 -4.92
C LEU A 241 8.75 8.51 -4.41
N GLY A 242 7.83 9.47 -4.26
CA GLY A 242 8.13 10.88 -4.08
C GLY A 242 8.18 11.58 -5.42
N PHE A 243 7.01 11.94 -5.95
CA PHE A 243 6.88 12.68 -7.18
C PHE A 243 6.61 14.16 -6.91
N THR A 244 7.44 15.03 -7.47
CA THR A 244 7.20 16.46 -7.57
C THR A 244 6.67 16.77 -8.97
N ASP A 245 5.47 17.34 -9.05
CA ASP A 245 5.00 17.97 -10.28
C ASP A 245 5.26 19.47 -10.22
N ALA A 246 5.07 20.18 -11.35
CA ALA A 246 5.31 21.62 -11.41
C ALA A 246 4.48 22.45 -10.42
N ASN A 247 3.39 21.87 -9.87
CA ASN A 247 2.50 22.51 -8.91
C ASN A 247 2.82 22.10 -7.46
N ILE A 248 3.67 21.09 -7.24
CA ILE A 248 4.05 20.59 -5.92
C ILE A 248 5.49 20.99 -5.63
N THR A 249 5.66 22.10 -4.90
CA THR A 249 6.97 22.65 -4.52
C THR A 249 7.53 22.08 -3.22
N GLN A 250 6.75 21.29 -2.49
CA GLN A 250 7.19 20.66 -1.25
C GLN A 250 8.10 19.47 -1.56
N THR A 251 9.18 19.34 -0.79
CA THR A 251 10.00 18.13 -0.80
C THR A 251 9.13 16.95 -0.35
N PRO A 252 8.96 15.91 -1.16
CA PRO A 252 8.11 14.78 -0.83
C PRO A 252 8.71 14.02 0.37
N ASN A 253 7.94 13.91 1.44
CA ASN A 253 8.23 13.06 2.59
C ASN A 253 7.55 11.69 2.39
N VAL A 254 7.99 10.96 1.36
CA VAL A 254 7.44 9.64 1.03
C VAL A 254 8.26 8.56 1.72
N SER A 255 7.59 7.60 2.36
CA SER A 255 8.22 6.42 2.97
C SER A 255 7.64 5.15 2.36
N VAL A 256 8.52 4.23 1.93
CA VAL A 256 8.11 2.91 1.45
C VAL A 256 8.89 1.84 2.21
N ASN A 257 8.20 0.94 2.89
CA ASN A 257 8.80 -0.18 3.61
C ASN A 257 8.37 -1.50 2.98
N ILE A 258 9.33 -2.33 2.57
CA ILE A 258 9.07 -3.62 1.92
C ILE A 258 9.70 -4.73 2.76
N LEU A 259 8.88 -5.31 3.66
CA LEU A 259 9.34 -6.26 4.67
C LEU A 259 9.29 -7.72 4.19
N SER A 260 8.26 -8.09 3.43
CA SER A 260 8.11 -9.48 2.93
C SER A 260 7.30 -9.59 1.63
N GLY A 261 6.95 -8.46 1.01
CA GLY A 261 6.18 -8.39 -0.24
C GLY A 261 7.02 -8.11 -1.49
N LEU A 262 6.33 -7.94 -2.61
CA LEU A 262 6.92 -7.57 -3.90
C LEU A 262 6.34 -6.25 -4.41
N LEU A 263 7.20 -5.26 -4.68
CA LEU A 263 6.88 -4.07 -5.48
C LEU A 263 7.61 -4.17 -6.82
N GLN A 264 6.88 -4.33 -7.91
CA GLN A 264 7.47 -4.47 -9.25
C GLN A 264 6.98 -3.39 -10.21
N ALA A 265 7.89 -2.62 -10.81
CA ALA A 265 7.62 -1.73 -11.93
C ALA A 265 8.19 -2.29 -13.23
N ASN A 266 7.40 -2.35 -14.30
CA ASN A 266 7.87 -2.93 -15.56
C ASN A 266 8.87 -2.04 -16.31
N ASN A 267 8.80 -0.72 -16.13
CA ASN A 267 9.62 0.25 -16.86
C ASN A 267 10.71 0.84 -15.96
N ALA A 268 10.38 1.77 -15.06
CA ALA A 268 11.38 2.51 -14.30
C ALA A 268 11.00 2.68 -12.82
N LEU A 269 12.02 2.85 -11.99
CA LEU A 269 11.92 3.29 -10.61
C LEU A 269 12.50 4.71 -10.47
N ARG A 270 11.78 5.57 -9.75
CA ARG A 270 12.20 6.92 -9.38
C ARG A 270 11.98 7.10 -7.88
N VAL A 271 13.01 7.56 -7.17
CA VAL A 271 12.97 7.68 -5.70
C VAL A 271 13.41 9.09 -5.30
N GLN A 272 12.50 9.89 -4.76
CA GLN A 272 12.82 11.15 -4.08
C GLN A 272 12.59 11.06 -2.57
N GLY A 273 11.81 10.07 -2.10
CA GLY A 273 11.60 9.78 -0.68
C GLY A 273 12.60 8.76 -0.10
N SER A 274 12.23 8.13 1.01
CA SER A 274 12.96 7.04 1.63
C SER A 274 12.32 5.70 1.30
N VAL A 275 13.12 4.73 0.87
CA VAL A 275 12.68 3.36 0.61
C VAL A 275 13.53 2.40 1.43
N VAL A 276 12.88 1.51 2.18
CA VAL A 276 13.53 0.45 2.94
C VAL A 276 13.06 -0.90 2.39
N VAL A 277 14.00 -1.76 2.02
CA VAL A 277 13.76 -3.13 1.58
C VAL A 277 14.41 -4.06 2.59
N ASP A 278 13.62 -4.61 3.51
CA ASP A 278 14.09 -5.44 4.63
C ASP A 278 13.37 -6.78 4.63
N GLY A 279 13.76 -7.64 3.69
CA GLY A 279 13.21 -8.98 3.51
C GLY A 279 12.29 -9.15 2.29
N GLY A 280 11.75 -8.06 1.74
CA GLY A 280 10.96 -8.07 0.51
C GLY A 280 11.77 -7.87 -0.77
N ILE A 281 11.06 -7.63 -1.89
CA ILE A 281 11.66 -7.42 -3.20
C ILE A 281 11.17 -6.11 -3.79
N LEU A 282 12.10 -5.24 -4.17
CA LEU A 282 11.87 -4.09 -5.03
C LEU A 282 12.45 -4.38 -6.41
N ARG A 283 11.60 -4.40 -7.43
CA ARG A 283 12.00 -4.73 -8.79
C ARG A 283 11.58 -3.65 -9.78
N ALA A 284 12.45 -3.29 -10.70
CA ALA A 284 12.13 -2.37 -11.78
C ALA A 284 12.78 -2.78 -13.11
N GLY A 285 12.39 -2.15 -14.21
CA GLY A 285 13.13 -2.26 -15.47
C GLY A 285 14.47 -1.54 -15.38
N SER A 286 14.45 -0.25 -15.06
CA SER A 286 15.63 0.60 -14.89
C SER A 286 15.54 1.51 -13.65
N PHE A 287 16.66 2.15 -13.29
CA PHE A 287 16.70 3.20 -12.27
C PHE A 287 16.87 4.56 -12.94
N ASN A 288 16.08 5.55 -12.55
CA ASN A 288 16.20 6.89 -13.13
C ASN A 288 16.96 7.83 -12.18
N GLU A 289 18.28 7.89 -12.35
CA GLU A 289 19.17 8.70 -11.53
C GLU A 289 18.84 10.20 -11.57
N LEU A 290 18.54 10.74 -12.76
CA LEU A 290 18.34 12.18 -12.97
C LEU A 290 17.14 12.75 -12.20
N LEU A 291 16.17 11.89 -11.88
CA LEU A 291 14.95 12.25 -11.17
C LEU A 291 14.89 11.65 -9.77
N SER A 292 15.95 10.98 -9.33
CA SER A 292 16.05 10.37 -8.01
C SER A 292 16.95 11.21 -7.12
N MET A 293 16.42 11.58 -5.95
CA MET A 293 17.12 12.36 -4.93
C MET A 293 17.08 11.68 -3.55
N GLY A 294 16.32 10.60 -3.43
CA GLY A 294 16.18 9.82 -2.22
C GLY A 294 17.17 8.67 -2.16
N THR A 295 17.07 7.87 -1.09
CA THR A 295 17.90 6.69 -0.86
C THR A 295 17.05 5.42 -0.82
N ILE A 296 17.64 4.32 -1.23
CA ILE A 296 17.09 2.97 -1.04
C ILE A 296 18.00 2.24 -0.06
N GLU A 297 17.46 1.90 1.10
CA GLU A 297 18.14 1.10 2.09
C GLU A 297 17.76 -0.37 1.91
N ILE A 298 18.75 -1.25 1.84
CA ILE A 298 18.59 -2.69 1.60
C ILE A 298 19.15 -3.41 2.82
N ASN A 299 18.30 -4.13 3.54
CA ASN A 299 18.64 -4.81 4.78
C ASN A 299 18.16 -6.26 4.77
N GLY A 300 18.64 -7.05 5.75
CA GLY A 300 18.17 -8.40 5.96
C GLY A 300 18.29 -9.26 4.70
N SER A 301 17.19 -9.88 4.30
CA SER A 301 17.08 -10.63 3.04
C SER A 301 16.45 -9.81 1.90
N GLY A 302 16.44 -8.49 2.01
CA GLY A 302 15.86 -7.57 1.03
C GLY A 302 16.62 -7.59 -0.30
N LEU A 303 15.87 -7.57 -1.40
CA LEU A 303 16.43 -7.63 -2.76
C LEU A 303 15.98 -6.41 -3.58
N LEU A 304 16.95 -5.70 -4.17
CA LEU A 304 16.71 -4.70 -5.19
C LEU A 304 17.11 -5.25 -6.56
N GLN A 305 16.23 -5.20 -7.55
CA GLN A 305 16.45 -5.84 -8.85
C GLN A 305 16.11 -4.90 -10.01
N PHE A 306 17.00 -4.84 -11.00
CA PHE A 306 16.78 -4.13 -12.27
C PHE A 306 16.99 -5.08 -13.44
N LYS A 307 16.28 -4.91 -14.57
CA LYS A 307 16.52 -5.75 -15.75
C LYS A 307 17.96 -5.55 -16.20
N ASN A 308 18.74 -6.62 -16.30
CA ASN A 308 20.18 -6.54 -16.61
C ASN A 308 20.44 -5.90 -17.99
N ALA A 309 19.50 -6.04 -18.93
CA ALA A 309 19.56 -5.39 -20.23
C ALA A 309 19.45 -3.85 -20.18
N GLN A 310 18.92 -3.29 -19.08
CA GLN A 310 18.78 -1.85 -18.87
C GLN A 310 19.82 -1.33 -17.87
N GLU A 311 20.11 -2.11 -16.83
CA GLU A 311 21.05 -1.77 -15.76
C GLU A 311 22.06 -2.88 -15.57
N SER A 312 23.25 -2.74 -16.16
CA SER A 312 24.32 -3.73 -16.00
C SER A 312 24.84 -3.78 -14.56
N ALA A 313 25.44 -4.90 -14.16
CA ALA A 313 26.11 -5.03 -12.86
C ALA A 313 27.12 -3.89 -12.57
N SER A 314 27.87 -3.45 -13.59
CA SER A 314 28.82 -2.33 -13.41
C SER A 314 28.13 -0.98 -13.21
N ALA A 315 26.98 -0.75 -13.85
CA ALA A 315 26.21 0.48 -13.68
C ALA A 315 25.62 0.55 -12.26
N VAL A 316 25.02 -0.55 -11.83
CA VAL A 316 24.48 -0.70 -10.47
C VAL A 316 25.56 -0.57 -9.40
N GLN A 317 26.77 -1.08 -9.63
CA GLN A 317 27.89 -0.87 -8.73
C GLN A 317 28.25 0.62 -8.58
N GLY A 318 28.13 1.40 -9.66
CA GLY A 318 28.29 2.85 -9.65
C GLY A 318 27.24 3.55 -8.78
N LEU A 319 25.99 3.10 -8.82
CA LEU A 319 24.88 3.62 -7.98
C LEU A 319 25.10 3.37 -6.48
N ILE A 320 25.69 2.21 -6.14
CA ILE A 320 26.12 1.92 -4.76
C ILE A 320 27.20 2.90 -4.34
N THR A 321 28.22 3.11 -5.19
CA THR A 321 29.33 4.05 -4.88
C THR A 321 28.86 5.50 -4.78
N SER A 322 27.83 5.91 -5.52
CA SER A 322 27.26 7.26 -5.41
C SER A 322 26.36 7.44 -4.19
N GLY A 323 26.06 6.37 -3.44
CA GLY A 323 25.26 6.42 -2.22
C GLY A 323 23.75 6.41 -2.42
N PHE A 324 23.25 6.06 -3.62
CA PHE A 324 21.81 5.88 -3.83
C PHE A 324 21.29 4.64 -3.09
N PHE A 325 22.13 3.61 -2.97
CA PHE A 325 21.81 2.35 -2.30
C PHE A 325 22.67 2.19 -1.04
N THR A 326 22.02 1.96 0.10
CA THR A 326 22.67 1.93 1.43
C THR A 326 22.18 0.74 2.26
N THR A 327 22.77 0.54 3.46
CA THR A 327 22.33 -0.43 4.48
C THR A 327 22.35 0.25 5.86
N SER A 328 21.55 -0.23 6.82
CA SER A 328 21.52 0.31 8.20
C SER A 328 22.75 -0.08 9.04
N SER A 329 23.34 -1.24 8.78
CA SER A 329 24.29 -1.91 9.69
C SER A 329 25.74 -1.93 9.17
N ALA A 330 26.07 -1.06 8.20
CA ALA A 330 27.34 -1.11 7.46
C ALA A 330 27.60 -2.46 6.76
N SER A 331 26.55 -3.27 6.57
CA SER A 331 26.60 -4.48 5.77
C SER A 331 27.00 -4.11 4.33
N PRO A 332 28.00 -4.78 3.74
CA PRO A 332 28.37 -4.49 2.36
C PRO A 332 27.22 -4.86 1.43
N LEU A 333 27.03 -4.05 0.38
CA LEU A 333 26.13 -4.41 -0.71
C LEU A 333 26.88 -5.26 -1.73
N SER A 334 26.24 -6.32 -2.19
CA SER A 334 26.73 -7.20 -3.24
C SER A 334 25.88 -7.04 -4.49
N VAL A 335 26.52 -7.13 -5.67
CA VAL A 335 25.85 -7.08 -6.97
C VAL A 335 26.04 -8.43 -7.67
N SER A 336 24.95 -9.01 -8.16
CA SER A 336 24.96 -10.26 -8.92
C SER A 336 23.97 -10.19 -10.08
N VAL A 337 24.09 -11.11 -11.04
CA VAL A 337 23.06 -11.31 -12.08
C VAL A 337 22.31 -12.59 -11.75
N VAL A 338 20.99 -12.50 -11.69
CA VAL A 338 20.10 -13.62 -11.36
C VAL A 338 19.04 -13.78 -12.44
N ASP A 339 18.72 -15.02 -12.79
CA ASP A 339 17.58 -15.32 -13.67
C ASP A 339 16.29 -15.42 -12.84
N VAL A 340 15.31 -14.57 -13.16
CA VAL A 340 13.97 -14.64 -12.58
C VAL A 340 12.96 -14.91 -13.70
N GLY A 341 12.58 -16.18 -13.84
CA GLY A 341 11.54 -16.59 -14.79
C GLY A 341 11.93 -16.40 -16.25
N GLY A 342 13.21 -16.60 -16.60
CA GLY A 342 13.75 -16.44 -17.95
C GLY A 342 14.14 -15.00 -18.30
N THR A 343 14.22 -14.11 -17.30
CA THR A 343 14.68 -12.74 -17.47
C THR A 343 15.83 -12.48 -16.50
N ASP A 344 16.97 -12.04 -17.03
CA ASP A 344 18.13 -11.68 -16.23
C ASP A 344 17.90 -10.33 -15.53
N TYR A 345 18.08 -10.34 -14.21
CA TYR A 345 18.07 -9.16 -13.35
C TYR A 345 19.44 -8.93 -12.74
N THR A 346 19.91 -7.68 -12.75
CA THR A 346 20.98 -7.23 -11.88
C THR A 346 20.39 -7.02 -10.50
N GLN A 347 20.83 -7.84 -9.54
CA GLN A 347 20.36 -7.85 -8.17
C GLN A 347 21.39 -7.21 -7.24
N VAL A 348 20.90 -6.34 -6.36
CA VAL A 348 21.59 -5.85 -5.18
C VAL A 348 20.98 -6.50 -3.95
N SER A 349 21.84 -7.00 -3.07
CA SER A 349 21.46 -7.56 -1.78
C SER A 349 22.44 -7.10 -0.71
N SER A 350 21.95 -6.90 0.51
CA SER A 350 22.83 -6.83 1.68
C SER A 350 23.52 -8.18 1.82
N ALA A 351 24.83 -8.19 1.65
CA ALA A 351 25.60 -9.32 2.11
C ALA A 351 25.63 -9.22 3.64
N SER A 352 25.42 -10.35 4.33
CA SER A 352 25.75 -10.40 5.74
C SER A 352 27.17 -9.86 5.91
N PRO A 353 27.45 -8.96 6.88
CA PRO A 353 28.83 -8.67 7.22
C PRO A 353 29.42 -10.02 7.60
N GLY A 354 30.24 -10.59 6.71
CA GLY A 354 30.82 -11.91 6.94
C GLY A 354 31.41 -11.91 8.34
N LEU A 355 30.97 -12.86 9.17
CA LEU A 355 31.54 -12.99 10.50
C LEU A 355 33.04 -13.20 10.28
N LEU A 356 33.88 -12.39 10.90
CA LEU A 356 35.32 -12.50 10.66
C LEU A 356 35.77 -13.90 11.03
N GLY A 357 36.28 -14.68 10.07
CA GLY A 357 36.60 -16.08 10.29
C GLY A 357 35.58 -17.10 9.75
N ASP A 358 34.40 -16.66 9.32
CA ASP A 358 33.41 -17.46 8.57
C ASP A 358 33.85 -17.48 7.09
N PHE A 359 34.54 -18.55 6.72
CA PHE A 359 35.18 -18.72 5.42
C PHE A 359 34.34 -19.55 4.45
N ASP A 360 33.28 -20.23 4.91
CA ASP A 360 32.31 -20.85 4.02
C ASP A 360 30.97 -20.11 3.90
N ASN A 361 30.82 -19.01 4.64
CA ASN A 361 29.66 -18.10 4.68
C ASN A 361 28.37 -18.79 5.12
N ASP A 362 28.47 -19.77 6.03
CA ASP A 362 27.29 -20.44 6.58
C ASP A 362 26.71 -19.74 7.83
N GLY A 363 27.37 -18.67 8.28
CA GLY A 363 26.90 -17.77 9.32
C GLY A 363 27.41 -18.10 10.72
N ASP A 364 28.30 -19.08 10.88
CA ASP A 364 29.07 -19.28 12.10
C ASP A 364 30.58 -19.32 11.84
N VAL A 365 31.39 -19.42 12.91
CA VAL A 365 32.84 -19.61 12.78
C VAL A 365 33.20 -20.90 13.50
N ASP A 366 33.43 -21.96 12.73
CA ASP A 366 33.56 -23.30 13.25
C ASP A 366 34.73 -24.09 12.62
N GLY A 367 34.71 -25.42 12.74
CA GLY A 367 35.76 -26.28 12.19
C GLY A 367 35.77 -26.35 10.66
N SER A 368 34.63 -26.16 10.00
CA SER A 368 34.48 -26.08 8.54
C SER A 368 35.26 -24.89 7.99
N ASP A 369 35.15 -23.73 8.63
CA ASP A 369 35.91 -22.54 8.26
C ASP A 369 37.40 -22.75 8.43
N PHE A 370 37.80 -23.36 9.55
CA PHE A 370 39.20 -23.69 9.77
C PHE A 370 39.77 -24.55 8.63
N LEU A 371 38.97 -25.50 8.13
CA LEU A 371 39.36 -26.36 7.01
C LEU A 371 39.41 -25.60 5.68
N ARG A 372 38.57 -24.58 5.46
CA ARG A 372 38.68 -23.67 4.31
C ARG A 372 39.99 -22.90 4.38
N TRP A 373 40.29 -22.29 5.52
CA TRP A 373 41.54 -21.58 5.76
C TRP A 373 42.76 -22.47 5.54
N GLN A 374 42.78 -23.70 6.08
CA GLN A 374 43.88 -24.64 5.90
C GLN A 374 44.16 -25.00 4.44
N ARG A 375 43.13 -24.95 3.58
CA ARG A 375 43.26 -25.22 2.14
C ARG A 375 43.68 -23.99 1.33
N GLY A 376 43.75 -22.82 1.97
CA GLY A 376 43.99 -21.54 1.33
C GLY A 376 42.74 -20.94 0.69
N ASP A 377 41.54 -21.40 1.07
CA ASP A 377 40.24 -20.92 0.57
C ASP A 377 39.67 -19.77 1.42
N SER A 378 40.48 -19.12 2.26
CA SER A 378 40.09 -17.90 3.00
C SER A 378 40.32 -16.64 2.16
N PRO A 379 39.72 -15.47 2.48
CA PRO A 379 39.76 -14.26 1.65
C PRO A 379 41.16 -13.76 1.27
N ASN A 380 42.17 -13.98 2.12
CA ASN A 380 43.56 -13.61 1.84
C ASN A 380 44.46 -14.84 1.60
N GLY A 381 43.87 -16.03 1.51
CA GLY A 381 44.55 -17.26 1.13
C GLY A 381 44.78 -17.37 -0.38
N VAL A 382 45.75 -18.20 -0.76
CA VAL A 382 45.89 -18.65 -2.15
C VAL A 382 45.66 -20.16 -2.16
N PRO A 383 44.63 -20.68 -2.85
CA PRO A 383 44.28 -22.09 -2.82
C PRO A 383 45.48 -22.98 -3.17
N GLY A 384 45.81 -23.90 -2.27
CA GLY A 384 46.94 -24.83 -2.44
C GLY A 384 48.34 -24.21 -2.42
N VAL A 385 48.48 -22.93 -2.10
CA VAL A 385 49.77 -22.20 -2.11
C VAL A 385 50.10 -21.58 -0.76
N SER A 386 49.19 -20.79 -0.16
CA SER A 386 49.48 -20.10 1.10
C SER A 386 48.24 -19.86 1.95
N ILE A 387 48.40 -20.10 3.24
CA ILE A 387 47.42 -19.77 4.29
C ILE A 387 47.76 -18.39 4.88
N SER A 388 46.75 -17.58 5.18
CA SER A 388 46.93 -16.23 5.71
C SER A 388 46.94 -16.24 7.25
N PRO A 389 48.00 -15.75 7.93
CA PRO A 389 48.02 -15.66 9.39
C PRO A 389 47.01 -14.64 9.96
N SER A 390 46.64 -13.61 9.21
CA SER A 390 45.60 -12.67 9.64
C SER A 390 44.23 -13.35 9.64
N ASP A 391 43.94 -14.16 8.63
CA ASP A 391 42.68 -14.90 8.52
C ASP A 391 42.58 -15.94 9.65
N LEU A 392 43.69 -16.58 10.02
CA LEU A 392 43.72 -17.44 11.20
C LEU A 392 43.38 -16.67 12.48
N THR A 393 43.87 -15.43 12.59
CA THR A 393 43.60 -14.57 13.76
C THR A 393 42.11 -14.20 13.81
N ASP A 394 41.51 -13.90 12.66
CA ASP A 394 40.09 -13.63 12.54
C ASP A 394 39.25 -14.85 12.95
N TRP A 395 39.59 -16.03 12.43
CA TRP A 395 38.95 -17.29 12.85
C TRP A 395 39.12 -17.57 14.35
N GLN A 396 40.33 -17.45 14.89
CA GLN A 396 40.59 -17.67 16.32
C GLN A 396 39.84 -16.68 17.21
N GLY A 397 39.70 -15.43 16.77
CA GLY A 397 38.98 -14.39 17.48
C GLY A 397 37.48 -14.61 17.56
N ASN A 398 36.91 -15.35 16.61
CA ASN A 398 35.47 -15.55 16.48
C ASN A 398 35.03 -17.02 16.59
N TYR A 399 35.95 -17.98 16.76
CA TYR A 399 35.61 -19.40 16.85
C TYR A 399 34.62 -19.69 17.98
N GLY A 400 33.49 -20.29 17.64
CA GLY A 400 32.40 -20.57 18.58
C GLY A 400 31.70 -19.32 19.12
N ALA A 401 31.94 -18.14 18.53
CA ALA A 401 31.07 -16.99 18.75
C ALA A 401 29.69 -17.37 18.24
N PRO A 402 28.62 -17.22 19.06
CA PRO A 402 27.28 -17.46 18.56
C PRO A 402 27.04 -16.50 17.40
N PRO A 403 26.31 -16.92 16.34
CA PRO A 403 25.83 -15.96 15.35
C PRO A 403 25.16 -14.81 16.10
N LEU A 404 25.20 -13.60 15.55
CA LEU A 404 24.44 -12.44 16.03
C LEU A 404 22.92 -12.67 15.88
N SER A 405 22.42 -13.84 16.26
CA SER A 405 21.03 -14.09 16.55
C SER A 405 20.67 -13.23 17.75
N ALA A 406 19.73 -12.31 17.54
CA ALA A 406 19.03 -11.63 18.62
C ALA A 406 18.68 -12.68 19.69
N VAL A 407 19.16 -12.49 20.92
CA VAL A 407 18.84 -13.36 22.04
C VAL A 407 17.35 -13.22 22.32
N VAL A 408 16.53 -13.99 21.62
CA VAL A 408 15.13 -14.20 22.00
C VAL A 408 15.23 -14.93 23.32
N ALA A 409 14.88 -14.23 24.42
CA ALA A 409 14.83 -14.81 25.74
C ALA A 409 13.96 -16.07 25.65
N VAL A 410 14.62 -17.23 25.71
CA VAL A 410 13.94 -18.52 25.73
C VAL A 410 13.04 -18.50 26.96
N PRO A 411 11.70 -18.61 26.83
CA PRO A 411 10.83 -18.71 27.99
C PRO A 411 11.32 -19.86 28.84
N GLU A 412 11.69 -19.59 30.10
CA GLU A 412 12.23 -20.61 30.98
C GLU A 412 11.29 -21.82 31.00
N PRO A 413 11.80 -23.05 30.79
CA PRO A 413 10.95 -24.22 30.73
C PRO A 413 10.13 -24.33 32.02
N ALA A 414 8.86 -24.71 31.89
CA ALA A 414 7.93 -24.92 33.01
C ALA A 414 8.36 -26.01 34.02
N THR A 415 9.59 -26.50 33.95
CA THR A 415 10.23 -27.41 34.90
C THR A 415 10.24 -26.84 36.32
N GLY A 416 10.42 -25.52 36.49
CA GLY A 416 10.31 -24.89 37.82
C GLY A 416 8.92 -25.04 38.45
N VAL A 417 7.88 -24.88 37.62
CA VAL A 417 6.48 -25.04 38.05
C VAL A 417 6.16 -26.51 38.35
N LEU A 418 6.65 -27.45 37.54
CA LEU A 418 6.47 -28.89 37.78
C LEU A 418 7.16 -29.38 39.06
N VAL A 419 8.38 -28.92 39.35
CA VAL A 419 9.09 -29.26 40.59
C VAL A 419 8.34 -28.70 41.81
N LEU A 420 7.78 -27.48 41.71
CA LEU A 420 6.98 -26.90 42.77
C LEU A 420 5.70 -27.73 43.05
N PHE A 421 4.97 -28.13 42.00
CA PHE A 421 3.78 -28.98 42.16
C PHE A 421 4.12 -30.37 42.72
N PHE A 422 5.23 -30.97 42.30
CA PHE A 422 5.70 -32.25 42.87
C PHE A 422 6.06 -32.13 44.34
N SER A 423 6.70 -31.02 44.73
CA SER A 423 7.07 -30.76 46.12
C SER A 423 5.84 -30.59 47.02
N ILE A 424 4.82 -29.87 46.54
CA ILE A 424 3.54 -29.71 47.25
C ILE A 424 2.82 -31.07 47.37
N ALA A 425 2.81 -31.88 46.32
CA ALA A 425 2.19 -33.20 46.35
C ALA A 425 2.88 -34.14 47.36
N LEU A 426 4.21 -34.12 47.45
CA LEU A 426 4.96 -34.93 48.41
C LEU A 426 4.71 -34.49 49.87
N LEU A 427 4.65 -33.18 50.12
CA LEU A 427 4.33 -32.64 51.45
C LEU A 427 2.91 -33.01 51.90
N SER A 428 1.93 -32.95 50.98
CA SER A 428 0.54 -33.35 51.27
C SER A 428 0.39 -34.83 51.64
N ARG A 429 1.33 -35.68 51.20
CA ARG A 429 1.30 -37.12 51.47
C ARG A 429 1.88 -37.45 52.84
N ALA A 430 2.86 -36.68 53.33
CA ALA A 430 3.49 -36.88 54.63
C ALA A 430 2.54 -36.58 55.81
N GLU A 431 1.61 -35.63 55.68
CA GLU A 431 0.64 -35.34 56.75
C GLU A 431 -0.43 -36.43 56.92
N ARG A 432 -0.71 -37.21 55.87
CA ARG A 432 -1.78 -38.23 55.89
C ARG A 432 -1.43 -39.48 56.69
N ASP A 433 -0.15 -39.77 56.89
CA ASP A 433 0.30 -40.94 57.67
C ASP A 433 0.47 -40.64 59.16
N SER A 434 0.54 -39.36 59.56
CA SER A 434 0.66 -38.95 60.97
C SER A 434 -0.63 -39.15 61.79
N THR A 435 -1.79 -39.21 61.14
CA THR A 435 -3.11 -39.27 61.84
C THR A 435 -3.60 -40.69 62.14
N LYS A 436 -2.86 -41.75 61.81
CA LYS A 436 -3.28 -43.15 62.05
C LYS A 436 -2.73 -43.80 63.33
N SER A 437 -1.97 -43.11 64.18
CA SER A 437 -1.37 -43.72 65.39
C SER A 437 -1.98 -43.30 66.73
N VAL A 438 -3.31 -43.14 66.83
CA VAL A 438 -3.98 -43.05 68.15
C VAL A 438 -5.28 -43.86 68.14
N SER A 439 -5.18 -45.17 68.40
CA SER A 439 -6.19 -45.94 69.12
C SER A 439 -5.56 -47.23 69.68
N ARG A 440 -5.09 -47.15 70.92
CA ARG A 440 -5.06 -48.25 71.87
C ARG A 440 -5.34 -47.70 73.25
#